data_AF-A0A9D8AJZ1-F1
#
_entry.id   AF-A0A9D8AJZ1-F1
#
_cell.length_a   1.000
_cell.length_b   1.000
_cell.length_c   1.000
_cell.angle_alpha   90.00
_cell.angle_beta   90.00
_cell.angle_gamma   90.00
#
_symmetry.space_group_name_H-M   'P 1'
#
loop_
_entity.id
_entity.type
_entity.pdbx_description
1 polymer ?
#
loop_
_entity_poly.entity_id
_entity_poly.type
_entity_poly.pdbx_seq_one_letter_code
_entity_poly.pdbx_strand_id
1 'polypeptide(L)'
;MKQIIIQNEKEIIEQFKKSEDYKYFTAHELPRKQKREKIAWELIREHSKNINKNLLIHIFKIVDDNTNYWFGPLFQTPNLNKFKSNPTSLIQNLFDEIFNSNRNYKTIINNCVDKGKLKISGADRGFVTLLLYLSNPDKYNIWMPTTEKAIKILHRIKEKYGQNNGDKYEDFNNAANNFKKVYNFSSKEMDWIFTCIKKNVIPFENNYKVKTEMFRIKKVNVSNGFELYLKNNNINFESFQNENIQHIAEEIEEPEKYFEGSTIKVSINRYERNSNARTKCINHFGAVCFVCGFNFTEHYKNVKKEYIQVHHIKPFSKISEAYQVDPIKDLRPACPNCHAVIHMVDPAYTIDEVIKMLK
;
A
#
# COMPACT_ATOMS: atom_id res chain seq x y z
N MET A 1 -21.86 -5.94 8.60
CA MET A 1 -21.40 -6.50 7.30
C MET A 1 -22.21 -7.74 6.99
N LYS A 2 -22.70 -7.92 5.76
CA LYS A 2 -23.44 -9.13 5.36
C LYS A 2 -22.47 -10.32 5.24
N GLN A 3 -22.91 -11.49 5.70
CA GLN A 3 -22.18 -12.75 5.61
C GLN A 3 -23.06 -13.77 4.88
N ILE A 4 -22.43 -14.65 4.11
CA ILE A 4 -23.07 -15.81 3.48
C ILE A 4 -22.40 -17.09 3.99
N ILE A 5 -23.15 -18.19 3.96
CA ILE A 5 -22.62 -19.51 4.27
C ILE A 5 -22.19 -20.15 2.96
N ILE A 6 -20.94 -20.61 2.91
CA ILE A 6 -20.35 -21.32 1.77
C ILE A 6 -19.96 -22.73 2.24
N GLN A 7 -20.28 -23.75 1.45
CA GLN A 7 -20.18 -25.13 1.92
C GLN A 7 -18.76 -25.65 2.01
N ASN A 8 -17.89 -25.23 1.09
CA ASN A 8 -16.55 -25.78 0.99
C ASN A 8 -15.56 -24.75 0.43
N GLU A 9 -14.28 -25.06 0.59
CA GLU A 9 -13.19 -24.20 0.14
C GLU A 9 -13.24 -23.91 -1.37
N LYS A 10 -13.58 -24.92 -2.18
CA LYS A 10 -13.64 -24.78 -3.65
C LYS A 10 -14.64 -23.70 -4.06
N GLU A 11 -15.82 -23.67 -3.45
CA GLU A 11 -16.83 -22.66 -3.73
C GLU A 11 -16.35 -21.24 -3.34
N ILE A 12 -15.63 -21.08 -2.22
CA ILE A 12 -15.02 -19.79 -1.85
C ILE A 12 -14.08 -19.32 -2.96
N ILE A 13 -13.20 -20.19 -3.43
CA ILE A 13 -12.17 -19.84 -4.42
C ILE A 13 -12.79 -19.56 -5.79
N GLU A 14 -13.79 -20.32 -6.22
CA GLU A 14 -14.50 -20.09 -7.48
C GLU A 14 -15.24 -18.74 -7.48
N GLN A 15 -15.90 -18.37 -6.38
CA GLN A 15 -16.52 -17.05 -6.23
C GLN A 15 -15.47 -15.95 -6.16
N PHE A 16 -14.37 -16.19 -5.44
CA PHE A 16 -13.27 -15.23 -5.30
C PHE A 16 -12.63 -14.90 -6.65
N LYS A 17 -12.35 -15.90 -7.49
CA LYS A 17 -11.79 -15.69 -8.84
C LYS A 17 -12.71 -14.90 -9.77
N LYS A 18 -14.03 -14.98 -9.55
CA LYS A 18 -15.03 -14.20 -10.30
C LYS A 18 -15.22 -12.79 -9.74
N SER A 19 -14.69 -12.50 -8.56
CA SER A 19 -14.85 -11.22 -7.90
C SER A 19 -14.12 -10.11 -8.66
N GLU A 20 -14.69 -8.91 -8.61
CA GLU A 20 -14.08 -7.74 -9.21
C GLU A 20 -12.77 -7.33 -8.49
N ASP A 21 -12.66 -7.58 -7.18
CA ASP A 21 -11.41 -7.36 -6.44
C ASP A 21 -10.26 -8.23 -6.99
N TYR A 22 -10.55 -9.50 -7.29
CA TYR A 22 -9.58 -10.41 -7.92
C TYR A 22 -9.18 -9.93 -9.33
N LYS A 23 -10.17 -9.58 -10.16
CA LYS A 23 -9.91 -9.04 -11.50
C LYS A 23 -9.08 -7.76 -11.44
N TYR A 24 -9.41 -6.84 -10.54
CA TYR A 24 -8.66 -5.61 -10.36
C TYR A 24 -7.22 -5.89 -9.91
N PHE A 25 -7.04 -6.74 -8.88
CA PHE A 25 -5.73 -7.11 -8.38
C PHE A 25 -4.86 -7.71 -9.49
N THR A 26 -5.37 -8.70 -10.21
CA THR A 26 -4.62 -9.37 -11.28
C THR A 26 -4.27 -8.43 -12.44
N ALA A 27 -5.14 -7.48 -12.79
CA ALA A 27 -4.91 -6.54 -13.89
C ALA A 27 -3.99 -5.36 -13.53
N HIS A 28 -4.04 -4.86 -12.29
CA HIS A 28 -3.38 -3.59 -11.92
C HIS A 28 -2.30 -3.75 -10.85
N GLU A 29 -2.60 -4.47 -9.76
CA GLU A 29 -1.71 -4.57 -8.59
C GLU A 29 -0.63 -5.65 -8.75
N LEU A 30 -1.01 -6.81 -9.32
CA LEU A 30 -0.12 -7.94 -9.49
C LEU A 30 1.08 -7.61 -10.41
N PRO A 31 0.92 -6.95 -11.56
CA PRO A 31 2.08 -6.55 -12.39
C PRO A 31 3.02 -5.58 -11.67
N ARG A 32 2.47 -4.63 -10.90
CA ARG A 32 3.26 -3.68 -10.11
C ARG A 32 4.05 -4.40 -9.01
N LYS A 33 3.40 -5.33 -8.29
CA LYS A 33 4.03 -6.19 -7.28
C LYS A 33 5.16 -7.02 -7.89
N GLN A 34 4.92 -7.67 -9.03
CA GLN A 34 5.92 -8.47 -9.74
C GLN A 34 7.16 -7.64 -10.12
N LYS A 35 6.96 -6.42 -10.63
CA LYS A 35 8.06 -5.50 -10.96
C LYS A 35 8.89 -5.15 -9.73
N ARG A 36 8.25 -4.80 -8.62
CA ARG A 36 8.93 -4.43 -7.36
C ARG A 36 9.72 -5.61 -6.78
N GLU A 37 9.13 -6.79 -6.75
CA GLU A 37 9.80 -8.00 -6.28
C GLU A 37 10.99 -8.40 -7.15
N LYS A 38 10.89 -8.22 -8.48
CA LYS A 38 12.01 -8.44 -9.40
C LYS A 38 13.19 -7.51 -9.07
N ILE A 39 12.92 -6.21 -8.94
CA ILE A 39 13.94 -5.21 -8.57
C ILE A 39 14.56 -5.55 -7.21
N ALA A 40 13.74 -5.90 -6.23
CA ALA A 40 14.21 -6.30 -4.90
C ALA A 40 15.15 -7.51 -4.96
N TRP A 41 14.79 -8.54 -5.75
CA TRP A 41 15.63 -9.72 -5.91
C TRP A 41 16.96 -9.41 -6.63
N GLU A 42 16.94 -8.59 -7.67
CA GLU A 42 18.16 -8.16 -8.38
C GLU A 42 19.14 -7.47 -7.42
N LEU A 43 18.65 -6.52 -6.62
CA LEU A 43 19.45 -5.84 -5.59
C LEU A 43 20.02 -6.80 -4.55
N ILE A 44 19.20 -7.73 -4.04
CA ILE A 44 19.65 -8.75 -3.07
C ILE A 44 20.75 -9.62 -3.69
N ARG A 45 20.53 -10.11 -4.91
CA ARG A 45 21.46 -11.02 -5.58
C ARG A 45 22.82 -10.37 -5.81
N GLU A 46 22.83 -9.13 -6.30
CA GLU A 46 24.05 -8.36 -6.58
C GLU A 46 24.87 -8.04 -5.32
N HIS A 47 24.20 -7.83 -4.18
CA HIS A 47 24.84 -7.37 -2.95
C HIS A 47 24.89 -8.43 -1.85
N SER A 48 24.50 -9.67 -2.14
CA SER A 48 24.37 -10.75 -1.13
C SER A 48 25.63 -11.02 -0.32
N LYS A 49 26.82 -10.76 -0.89
CA LYS A 49 28.13 -10.90 -0.22
C LYS A 49 28.59 -9.67 0.57
N ASN A 50 27.93 -8.53 0.39
CA ASN A 50 28.27 -7.27 1.06
C ASN A 50 27.01 -6.45 1.30
N ILE A 51 26.16 -6.96 2.19
CA ILE A 51 24.85 -6.38 2.45
C ILE A 51 24.95 -5.11 3.29
N ASN A 52 24.46 -4.01 2.71
CA ASN A 52 24.30 -2.75 3.41
C ASN A 52 22.90 -2.65 4.04
N LYS A 53 22.82 -2.24 5.32
CA LYS A 53 21.54 -2.00 6.02
C LYS A 53 20.64 -1.00 5.29
N ASN A 54 21.20 0.07 4.73
CA ASN A 54 20.45 1.07 3.98
C ASN A 54 19.84 0.49 2.70
N LEU A 55 20.59 -0.40 2.03
CA LEU A 55 20.09 -1.13 0.87
C LEU A 55 18.93 -2.05 1.27
N LEU A 56 19.02 -2.77 2.40
CA LEU A 56 17.90 -3.58 2.88
C LEU A 56 16.67 -2.75 3.24
N ILE A 57 16.86 -1.60 3.89
CA ILE A 57 15.75 -0.69 4.18
C ILE A 57 15.12 -0.17 2.88
N HIS A 58 15.93 0.09 1.85
CA HIS A 58 15.44 0.46 0.53
C HIS A 58 14.65 -0.68 -0.13
N ILE A 59 15.17 -1.91 -0.11
CA ILE A 59 14.46 -3.11 -0.58
C ILE A 59 13.11 -3.28 0.14
N PHE A 60 13.07 -3.05 1.46
CA PHE A 60 11.83 -3.10 2.23
C PHE A 60 10.79 -2.10 1.73
N LYS A 61 11.20 -0.87 1.46
CA LYS A 61 10.31 0.15 0.88
C LYS A 61 9.82 -0.22 -0.52
N ILE A 62 10.66 -0.90 -1.32
CA ILE A 62 10.27 -1.37 -2.65
C ILE A 62 9.19 -2.46 -2.53
N VAL A 63 9.38 -3.47 -1.69
CA VAL A 63 8.44 -4.60 -1.63
C VAL A 63 7.14 -4.28 -0.89
N ASP A 64 7.19 -3.43 0.13
CA ASP A 64 6.05 -3.17 1.02
C ASP A 64 5.06 -2.13 0.48
N ASP A 65 5.41 -1.42 -0.62
CA ASP A 65 4.60 -0.42 -1.33
C ASP A 65 3.78 0.46 -0.36
N ASN A 66 4.33 1.61 0.04
CA ASN A 66 3.90 2.53 1.12
C ASN A 66 2.38 2.82 1.25
N THR A 67 1.57 2.40 0.29
CA THR A 67 0.10 2.48 0.25
C THR A 67 -0.61 1.32 0.94
N ASN A 68 -0.03 0.11 1.01
CA ASN A 68 -0.74 -1.12 1.34
C ASN A 68 -0.13 -1.97 2.47
N TYR A 69 1.09 -1.68 2.95
CA TYR A 69 1.77 -2.34 4.09
C TYR A 69 1.61 -3.88 4.11
N TRP A 70 2.04 -4.52 3.02
CA TRP A 70 1.99 -5.97 2.79
C TRP A 70 2.66 -6.80 3.90
N PHE A 71 3.71 -6.25 4.52
CA PHE A 71 4.48 -6.89 5.59
C PHE A 71 4.15 -6.31 6.97
N GLY A 72 3.15 -5.42 7.05
CA GLY A 72 2.62 -4.86 8.29
C GLY A 72 3.68 -4.06 9.08
N PRO A 73 3.76 -4.22 10.42
CA PRO A 73 4.65 -3.43 11.26
C PRO A 73 6.11 -3.85 11.17
N LEU A 74 6.46 -4.89 10.39
CA LEU A 74 7.83 -5.41 10.26
C LEU A 74 8.81 -4.30 9.85
N PHE A 75 8.37 -3.41 8.96
CA PHE A 75 9.18 -2.31 8.42
C PHE A 75 8.80 -0.94 9.00
N GLN A 76 8.01 -0.93 10.08
CA GLN A 76 7.58 0.27 10.78
C GLN A 76 8.26 0.36 12.16
N THR A 77 8.28 1.56 12.75
CA THR A 77 8.70 1.76 14.14
C THR A 77 7.72 1.05 15.09
N PRO A 78 8.18 0.31 16.12
CA PRO A 78 9.55 0.22 16.65
C PRO A 78 10.42 -0.87 16.02
N ASN A 79 9.87 -1.75 15.18
CA ASN A 79 10.60 -2.89 14.62
C ASN A 79 11.75 -2.45 13.70
N LEU A 80 11.55 -1.40 12.91
CA LEU A 80 12.60 -0.82 12.08
C LEU A 80 13.80 -0.33 12.91
N ASN A 81 13.56 0.27 14.09
CA ASN A 81 14.64 0.72 14.98
C ASN A 81 15.40 -0.47 15.57
N LYS A 82 14.68 -1.52 15.98
CA LYS A 82 15.28 -2.79 16.42
C LYS A 82 16.12 -3.40 15.29
N PHE A 83 15.60 -3.43 14.07
CA PHE A 83 16.32 -3.93 12.90
C PHE A 83 17.64 -3.17 12.67
N LYS A 84 17.58 -1.84 12.66
CA LYS A 84 18.76 -0.97 12.49
C LYS A 84 19.84 -1.20 13.55
N SER A 85 19.44 -1.57 14.77
CA SER A 85 20.36 -1.80 15.90
C SER A 85 21.17 -3.09 15.80
N ASN A 86 20.77 -4.07 14.96
CA ASN A 86 21.52 -5.32 14.80
C ASN A 86 22.88 -5.06 14.15
N PRO A 87 23.97 -5.77 14.51
CA PRO A 87 25.26 -5.64 13.83
C PRO A 87 25.18 -5.94 12.32
N THR A 88 25.93 -5.22 11.48
CA THR A 88 25.98 -5.51 10.03
C THR A 88 26.52 -6.92 9.77
N SER A 89 27.49 -7.38 10.55
CA SER A 89 28.01 -8.75 10.49
C SER A 89 26.95 -9.81 10.76
N LEU A 90 26.03 -9.56 11.70
CA LEU A 90 24.91 -10.46 11.99
C LEU A 90 23.96 -10.56 10.79
N ILE A 91 23.68 -9.43 10.14
CA ILE A 91 22.86 -9.39 8.92
C ILE A 91 23.57 -10.13 7.78
N GLN A 92 24.87 -9.90 7.59
CA GLN A 92 25.66 -10.60 6.56
C GLN A 92 25.65 -12.12 6.80
N ASN A 93 25.87 -12.57 8.04
CA ASN A 93 25.82 -13.99 8.39
C ASN A 93 24.45 -14.62 8.12
N LEU A 94 23.35 -13.88 8.31
CA LEU A 94 22.01 -14.34 7.93
C LEU A 94 21.88 -14.50 6.41
N PHE A 95 22.43 -13.58 5.61
CA PHE A 95 22.41 -13.71 4.15
C PHE A 95 23.27 -14.88 3.68
N ASP A 96 24.43 -15.09 4.30
CA ASP A 96 25.28 -16.24 4.03
C ASP A 96 24.56 -17.56 4.37
N GLU A 97 23.84 -17.60 5.49
CA GLU A 97 23.00 -18.75 5.86
C GLU A 97 21.92 -19.04 4.81
N ILE A 98 21.23 -18.01 4.32
CA ILE A 98 20.09 -18.17 3.40
C ILE A 98 20.53 -18.49 1.97
N PHE A 99 21.56 -17.79 1.46
CA PHE A 99 21.90 -17.79 0.04
C PHE A 99 23.20 -18.52 -0.30
N ASN A 100 24.14 -18.59 0.65
CA ASN A 100 25.48 -19.12 0.40
C ASN A 100 25.73 -20.46 1.13
N SER A 101 24.81 -20.89 1.99
CA SER A 101 24.91 -22.19 2.66
C SER A 101 24.35 -23.31 1.79
N ASN A 102 24.90 -24.52 1.91
CA ASN A 102 24.36 -25.73 1.29
C ASN A 102 23.27 -26.39 2.16
N ARG A 103 22.72 -25.68 3.14
CA ARG A 103 21.73 -26.25 4.07
C ARG A 103 20.34 -26.26 3.45
N ASN A 104 19.51 -27.20 3.89
CA ASN A 104 18.11 -27.20 3.50
C ASN A 104 17.37 -26.03 4.18
N TYR A 105 16.26 -25.61 3.58
CA TYR A 105 15.53 -24.43 4.04
C TYR A 105 14.92 -24.59 5.45
N LYS A 106 14.62 -25.80 5.92
CA LYS A 106 14.16 -26.01 7.31
C LYS A 106 15.25 -25.64 8.29
N THR A 107 16.47 -26.10 8.04
CA THR A 107 17.64 -25.78 8.85
C THR A 107 17.93 -24.27 8.81
N ILE A 108 17.84 -23.65 7.63
CA ILE A 108 17.97 -22.19 7.48
C ILE A 108 16.94 -21.46 8.36
N ILE A 109 15.67 -21.86 8.30
CA ILE A 109 14.61 -21.25 9.12
C ILE A 109 14.90 -21.43 10.61
N ASN A 110 15.27 -22.63 11.06
CA ASN A 110 15.61 -22.86 12.46
C ASN A 110 16.75 -21.94 12.91
N ASN A 111 17.82 -21.83 12.11
CA ASN A 111 18.97 -21.00 12.45
C ASN A 111 18.64 -19.50 12.51
N CYS A 112 17.79 -19.02 11.61
CA CYS A 112 17.47 -17.58 11.48
C CYS A 112 16.28 -17.13 12.33
N VAL A 113 15.35 -18.02 12.69
CA VAL A 113 14.08 -17.65 13.35
C VAL A 113 14.01 -18.12 14.80
N ASP A 114 14.55 -19.30 15.12
CA ASP A 114 14.56 -19.79 16.50
C ASP A 114 15.49 -18.96 17.40
N LYS A 115 15.45 -19.22 18.71
CA LYS A 115 16.41 -18.59 19.64
C LYS A 115 17.81 -19.05 19.23
N GLY A 116 18.61 -18.15 18.63
CA GLY A 116 19.89 -18.52 18.04
C GLY A 116 20.74 -17.34 17.60
N LYS A 117 21.94 -17.65 17.08
CA LYS A 117 22.99 -16.67 16.73
C LYS A 117 22.63 -15.76 15.55
N LEU A 118 21.70 -16.17 14.68
CA LEU A 118 21.36 -15.43 13.46
C LEU A 118 20.01 -14.68 13.55
N LYS A 119 19.37 -14.72 14.72
CA LYS A 119 18.09 -14.05 14.93
C LYS A 119 18.26 -12.53 14.88
N ILE A 120 17.54 -11.89 13.97
CA ILE A 120 17.53 -10.44 13.81
C ILE A 120 16.43 -9.82 14.69
N SER A 121 16.81 -8.91 15.59
CA SER A 121 15.82 -8.16 16.37
C SER A 121 15.02 -7.23 15.46
N GLY A 122 13.69 -7.21 15.58
CA GLY A 122 12.83 -6.39 14.72
C GLY A 122 12.55 -6.98 13.34
N ALA A 123 13.14 -8.13 12.99
CA ALA A 123 12.78 -8.89 11.79
C ALA A 123 12.36 -10.31 12.18
N ASP A 124 11.07 -10.63 12.00
CA ASP A 124 10.51 -11.92 12.37
C ASP A 124 10.65 -12.96 11.23
N ARG A 125 9.98 -14.11 11.39
CA ARG A 125 9.91 -15.18 10.38
C ARG A 125 9.46 -14.71 9.00
N GLY A 126 8.72 -13.61 8.93
CA GLY A 126 8.32 -12.97 7.68
C GLY A 126 9.47 -12.50 6.86
N PHE A 127 10.47 -11.89 7.49
CA PHE A 127 11.65 -11.38 6.79
C PHE A 127 12.46 -12.52 6.17
N VAL A 128 12.74 -13.58 6.94
CA VAL A 128 13.52 -14.73 6.46
C VAL A 128 12.80 -15.43 5.30
N THR A 129 11.48 -15.61 5.42
CA THR A 129 10.68 -16.28 4.38
C THR A 129 10.41 -15.38 3.17
N LEU A 130 10.39 -14.06 3.33
CA LEU A 130 10.41 -13.10 2.24
C LEU A 130 11.69 -13.23 1.41
N LEU A 131 12.86 -13.32 2.06
CA LEU A 131 14.14 -13.50 1.35
C LEU A 131 14.17 -14.80 0.55
N LEU A 132 13.71 -15.91 1.15
CA LEU A 132 13.52 -17.18 0.43
C LEU A 132 12.55 -17.02 -0.75
N TYR A 133 11.38 -16.44 -0.51
CA TYR A 133 10.37 -16.19 -1.55
C TYR A 133 10.92 -15.35 -2.72
N LEU A 134 11.64 -14.25 -2.45
CA LEU A 134 12.24 -13.43 -3.50
C LEU A 134 13.23 -14.23 -4.35
N SER A 135 13.97 -15.16 -3.75
CA SER A 135 14.92 -16.03 -4.47
C SER A 135 14.27 -17.04 -5.40
N ASN A 136 13.13 -17.60 -4.99
CA ASN A 136 12.39 -18.59 -5.76
C ASN A 136 10.91 -18.62 -5.32
N PRO A 137 10.08 -17.76 -5.91
CA PRO A 137 8.66 -17.64 -5.58
C PRO A 137 7.88 -18.94 -5.84
N ASP A 138 8.33 -19.75 -6.80
CA ASP A 138 7.64 -20.99 -7.15
C ASP A 138 7.83 -22.08 -6.10
N LYS A 139 8.94 -22.02 -5.34
CA LYS A 139 9.28 -22.96 -4.28
C LYS A 139 8.83 -22.52 -2.90
N TYR A 140 8.95 -21.22 -2.60
CA TYR A 140 8.78 -20.68 -1.25
C TYR A 140 7.59 -19.73 -1.16
N ASN A 141 6.95 -19.68 0.00
CA ASN A 141 5.82 -18.79 0.28
C ASN A 141 6.13 -17.93 1.53
N ILE A 142 5.61 -16.71 1.57
CA ILE A 142 5.83 -15.80 2.70
C ILE A 142 5.03 -16.29 3.92
N TRP A 143 5.74 -16.65 4.99
CA TRP A 143 5.14 -17.18 6.21
C TRP A 143 5.02 -16.12 7.29
N MET A 144 3.81 -15.60 7.42
CA MET A 144 3.43 -14.54 8.35
C MET A 144 2.26 -15.00 9.23
N PRO A 145 2.03 -14.36 10.39
CA PRO A 145 0.83 -14.65 11.19
C PRO A 145 -0.48 -14.57 10.39
N THR A 146 -0.57 -13.66 9.41
CA THR A 146 -1.73 -13.53 8.54
C THR A 146 -1.88 -14.72 7.58
N THR A 147 -0.80 -15.08 6.88
CA THR A 147 -0.85 -16.17 5.88
C THR A 147 -1.01 -17.54 6.55
N GLU A 148 -0.37 -17.76 7.70
CA GLU A 148 -0.56 -18.97 8.52
C GLU A 148 -2.02 -19.11 8.97
N LYS A 149 -2.63 -18.03 9.47
CA LYS A 149 -4.04 -18.05 9.88
C LYS A 149 -4.98 -18.37 8.72
N ALA A 150 -4.69 -17.88 7.51
CA ALA A 150 -5.49 -18.20 6.34
C ALA A 150 -5.48 -19.70 6.03
N ILE A 151 -4.31 -20.33 6.04
CA ILE A 151 -4.17 -21.78 5.82
C ILE A 151 -4.87 -22.60 6.92
N LYS A 152 -4.84 -22.14 8.18
CA LYS A 152 -5.59 -22.74 9.29
C LYS A 152 -7.10 -22.61 9.12
N ILE A 153 -7.58 -21.44 8.70
CA ILE A 153 -8.99 -21.20 8.38
C ILE A 153 -9.47 -22.21 7.34
N LEU A 154 -8.64 -22.52 6.36
CA LEU A 154 -8.92 -23.52 5.32
C LEU A 154 -8.70 -24.98 5.77
N HIS A 155 -8.36 -25.22 7.04
CA HIS A 155 -8.07 -26.55 7.58
C HIS A 155 -6.95 -27.32 6.85
N ARG A 156 -6.05 -26.61 6.19
CA ARG A 156 -4.95 -27.20 5.41
C ARG A 156 -3.71 -27.51 6.23
N ILE A 157 -3.63 -26.97 7.45
CA ILE A 157 -2.68 -27.37 8.49
C ILE A 157 -3.43 -27.50 9.82
N LYS A 158 -2.87 -28.29 10.74
CA LYS A 158 -3.41 -28.47 12.09
C LYS A 158 -3.23 -27.19 12.93
N GLU A 159 -4.05 -27.02 13.97
CA GLU A 159 -3.91 -25.92 14.93
C GLU A 159 -2.51 -25.91 15.60
N LYS A 160 -2.07 -27.10 16.02
CA LYS A 160 -0.70 -27.39 16.45
C LYS A 160 -0.02 -28.25 15.40
N TYR A 161 1.11 -27.77 14.89
CA TYR A 161 1.86 -28.39 13.81
C TYR A 161 3.34 -28.00 13.92
N GLY A 162 4.23 -28.82 13.35
CA GLY A 162 5.69 -28.74 13.48
C GLY A 162 6.24 -28.76 14.91
N GLN A 163 7.49 -29.21 15.09
CA GLN A 163 8.15 -29.18 16.40
C GLN A 163 8.95 -27.89 16.60
N ASN A 164 9.62 -27.42 15.55
CA ASN A 164 10.38 -26.16 15.49
C ASN A 164 9.87 -25.26 14.35
N ASN A 165 10.46 -24.07 14.15
CA ASN A 165 10.00 -23.16 13.10
C ASN A 165 10.27 -23.67 11.68
N GLY A 166 11.30 -24.49 11.48
CA GLY A 166 11.61 -25.13 10.21
C GLY A 166 10.56 -26.16 9.80
N ASP A 167 10.13 -27.01 10.74
CA ASP A 167 9.03 -27.96 10.52
C ASP A 167 7.72 -27.22 10.27
N LYS A 168 7.43 -26.17 11.05
CA LYS A 168 6.25 -25.33 10.83
C LYS A 168 6.28 -24.67 9.45
N TYR A 169 7.42 -24.13 9.06
CA TYR A 169 7.53 -23.51 7.76
C TYR A 169 7.36 -24.52 6.63
N GLU A 170 7.91 -25.74 6.75
CA GLU A 170 7.70 -26.81 5.78
C GLU A 170 6.22 -27.17 5.64
N ASP A 171 5.52 -27.45 6.74
CA ASP A 171 4.09 -27.77 6.73
C ASP A 171 3.27 -26.64 6.06
N PHE A 172 3.54 -25.39 6.45
CA PHE A 172 2.89 -24.22 5.86
C PHE A 172 3.20 -24.08 4.36
N ASN A 173 4.47 -24.18 3.98
CA ASN A 173 4.92 -23.97 2.60
C ASN A 173 4.38 -25.08 1.67
N ASN A 174 4.33 -26.32 2.15
CA ASN A 174 3.73 -27.44 1.44
C ASN A 174 2.22 -27.24 1.27
N ALA A 175 1.51 -26.82 2.32
CA ALA A 175 0.08 -26.52 2.24
C ALA A 175 -0.23 -25.36 1.26
N ALA A 176 0.59 -24.29 1.29
CA ALA A 176 0.45 -23.15 0.39
C ALA A 176 0.73 -23.54 -1.07
N ASN A 177 1.80 -24.31 -1.34
CA ASN A 177 2.10 -24.81 -2.67
C ASN A 177 1.04 -25.80 -3.18
N ASN A 178 0.47 -26.63 -2.31
CA ASN A 178 -0.67 -27.48 -2.67
C ASN A 178 -1.90 -26.65 -3.04
N PHE A 179 -2.26 -25.65 -2.24
CA PHE A 179 -3.37 -24.73 -2.53
C PHE A 179 -3.15 -24.04 -3.90
N LYS A 180 -1.96 -23.50 -4.13
CA LYS A 180 -1.55 -22.88 -5.40
C LYS A 180 -1.79 -23.81 -6.58
N LYS A 181 -1.36 -25.07 -6.47
CA LYS A 181 -1.50 -26.10 -7.50
C LYS A 181 -2.96 -26.50 -7.74
N VAL A 182 -3.71 -26.77 -6.67
CA VAL A 182 -5.12 -27.22 -6.74
C VAL A 182 -5.99 -26.18 -7.44
N TYR A 183 -5.78 -24.90 -7.15
CA TYR A 183 -6.59 -23.82 -7.73
C TYR A 183 -5.93 -23.11 -8.90
N ASN A 184 -4.76 -23.55 -9.38
CA ASN A 184 -4.06 -22.92 -10.50
C ASN A 184 -3.85 -21.40 -10.30
N PHE A 185 -3.23 -21.03 -9.19
CA PHE A 185 -2.79 -19.66 -8.91
C PHE A 185 -1.31 -19.47 -9.25
N SER A 186 -0.93 -18.24 -9.59
CA SER A 186 0.46 -17.83 -9.63
C SER A 186 1.03 -17.72 -8.22
N SER A 187 2.30 -18.08 -8.06
CA SER A 187 3.08 -17.92 -6.83
C SER A 187 3.04 -16.49 -6.28
N LYS A 188 2.89 -15.51 -7.17
CA LYS A 188 2.92 -14.08 -6.86
C LYS A 188 1.62 -13.54 -6.25
N GLU A 189 0.55 -14.34 -6.25
CA GLU A 189 -0.77 -13.97 -5.72
C GLU A 189 -0.98 -14.43 -4.26
N MET A 190 -0.18 -15.39 -3.79
CA MET A 190 -0.48 -16.20 -2.61
C MET A 190 -0.64 -15.39 -1.32
N ASP A 191 0.26 -14.45 -1.06
CA ASP A 191 0.22 -13.59 0.14
C ASP A 191 -1.02 -12.69 0.16
N TRP A 192 -1.42 -12.18 -1.01
CA TRP A 192 -2.64 -11.40 -1.17
C TRP A 192 -3.89 -12.26 -0.94
N ILE A 193 -3.97 -13.42 -1.60
CA ILE A 193 -5.11 -14.35 -1.49
C ILE A 193 -5.31 -14.76 -0.03
N PHE A 194 -4.23 -15.16 0.65
CA PHE A 194 -4.30 -15.53 2.07
C PHE A 194 -4.68 -14.35 2.97
N THR A 195 -4.25 -13.14 2.65
CA THR A 195 -4.70 -11.94 3.36
C THR A 195 -6.21 -11.72 3.20
N CYS A 196 -6.74 -11.89 1.99
CA CYS A 196 -8.18 -11.82 1.71
C CYS A 196 -8.97 -12.90 2.47
N ILE A 197 -8.49 -14.14 2.47
CA ILE A 197 -9.12 -15.25 3.22
C ILE A 197 -9.13 -14.93 4.72
N LYS A 198 -7.98 -14.58 5.30
CA LYS A 198 -7.87 -14.27 6.73
C LYS A 198 -8.82 -13.14 7.16
N LYS A 199 -9.05 -12.15 6.27
CA LYS A 199 -9.90 -10.99 6.59
C LYS A 199 -11.40 -11.33 6.56
N ASN A 200 -11.80 -12.24 5.67
CA ASN A 200 -13.19 -12.37 5.25
C ASN A 200 -13.83 -13.73 5.49
N VAL A 201 -13.03 -14.78 5.72
CA VAL A 201 -13.51 -16.15 5.89
C VAL A 201 -13.40 -16.54 7.35
N ILE A 202 -14.48 -17.12 7.89
CA ILE A 202 -14.56 -17.62 9.26
C ILE A 202 -15.03 -19.08 9.19
N PRO A 203 -14.26 -20.05 9.76
CA PRO A 203 -14.72 -21.43 9.87
C PRO A 203 -16.04 -21.49 10.64
N PHE A 204 -17.01 -22.27 10.16
CA PHE A 204 -18.33 -22.39 10.77
C PHE A 204 -18.88 -23.81 10.62
N GLU A 205 -18.72 -24.63 11.66
CA GLU A 205 -19.07 -26.05 11.64
C GLU A 205 -18.36 -26.78 10.47
N ASN A 206 -19.12 -27.41 9.57
CA ASN A 206 -18.61 -28.04 8.35
C ASN A 206 -18.61 -27.08 7.13
N ASN A 207 -18.85 -25.79 7.35
CA ASN A 207 -18.99 -24.75 6.33
C ASN A 207 -18.12 -23.53 6.66
N TYR A 208 -18.29 -22.46 5.89
CA TYR A 208 -17.62 -21.18 6.07
C TYR A 208 -18.61 -20.03 6.11
N LYS A 209 -18.45 -19.12 7.08
CA LYS A 209 -19.07 -17.80 7.03
C LYS A 209 -18.14 -16.86 6.28
N VAL A 210 -18.56 -16.40 5.11
CA VAL A 210 -17.78 -15.49 4.27
C VAL A 210 -18.46 -14.13 4.22
N LYS A 211 -17.70 -13.07 4.53
CA LYS A 211 -18.19 -11.70 4.37
C LYS A 211 -18.34 -11.41 2.89
N THR A 212 -19.50 -10.88 2.49
CA THR A 212 -19.78 -10.58 1.07
C THR A 212 -18.84 -9.53 0.47
N GLU A 213 -18.16 -8.74 1.31
CA GLU A 213 -17.10 -7.81 0.89
C GLU A 213 -15.93 -8.52 0.19
N MET A 214 -15.71 -9.82 0.44
CA MET A 214 -14.67 -10.60 -0.25
C MET A 214 -14.90 -10.71 -1.75
N PHE A 215 -16.15 -10.63 -2.19
CA PHE A 215 -16.54 -10.85 -3.59
C PHE A 215 -16.93 -9.55 -4.31
N ARG A 216 -17.03 -8.46 -3.56
CA ARG A 216 -17.40 -7.16 -4.08
C ARG A 216 -16.15 -6.32 -4.17
N ILE A 217 -16.14 -5.41 -5.14
CA ILE A 217 -15.13 -4.36 -5.21
C ILE A 217 -15.07 -3.73 -3.80
N LYS A 218 -13.90 -3.68 -3.17
CA LYS A 218 -13.60 -2.48 -2.40
C LYS A 218 -13.70 -1.37 -3.42
N LYS A 219 -14.87 -0.74 -3.54
CA LYS A 219 -14.91 0.63 -4.04
C LYS A 219 -13.92 1.33 -3.11
N VAL A 220 -12.68 1.51 -3.57
CA VAL A 220 -11.98 2.75 -3.32
C VAL A 220 -13.07 3.76 -3.59
N ASN A 221 -13.45 4.53 -2.56
CA ASN A 221 -14.45 5.57 -2.70
C ASN A 221 -13.87 6.61 -3.68
N VAL A 222 -13.87 6.30 -4.97
CA VAL A 222 -14.15 7.28 -6.00
C VAL A 222 -15.64 7.52 -5.78
N SER A 223 -15.90 8.43 -4.83
CA SER A 223 -17.22 8.82 -4.41
C SER A 223 -18.11 9.07 -5.64
N ASN A 224 -19.40 8.75 -5.51
CA ASN A 224 -20.46 8.71 -6.51
C ASN A 224 -20.54 9.88 -7.52
N GLY A 225 -19.74 10.95 -7.40
CA GLY A 225 -19.64 12.02 -8.37
C GLY A 225 -18.97 11.63 -9.69
N PHE A 226 -18.05 10.66 -9.69
CA PHE A 226 -17.28 10.30 -10.89
C PHE A 226 -18.14 9.62 -11.98
N GLU A 227 -18.94 8.60 -11.61
CA GLU A 227 -19.87 7.95 -12.55
C GLU A 227 -20.96 8.93 -13.03
N LEU A 228 -21.43 9.83 -12.18
CA LEU A 228 -22.41 10.87 -12.54
C LEU A 228 -21.83 11.91 -13.50
N TYR A 229 -20.58 12.33 -13.30
CA TYR A 229 -19.89 13.29 -14.16
C TYR A 229 -19.57 12.70 -15.55
N LEU A 230 -19.09 11.46 -15.61
CA LEU A 230 -18.81 10.78 -16.88
C LEU A 230 -20.08 10.57 -17.70
N LYS A 231 -21.17 10.17 -17.04
CA LYS A 231 -22.47 9.93 -17.69
C LYS A 231 -23.15 11.22 -18.16
N ASN A 232 -22.94 12.33 -17.46
CA ASN A 232 -23.49 13.64 -17.84
C ASN A 232 -22.69 14.34 -18.96
N ASN A 233 -21.44 13.92 -19.24
CA ASN A 233 -20.55 14.60 -20.19
C ASN A 233 -20.09 13.73 -21.38
N ASN A 234 -20.60 12.50 -21.56
CA ASN A 234 -20.36 11.64 -22.73
C ASN A 234 -18.87 11.46 -23.14
N ILE A 235 -17.96 11.28 -22.18
CA ILE A 235 -16.52 11.18 -22.46
C ILE A 235 -16.11 9.70 -22.59
N ASN A 236 -15.44 9.34 -23.71
CA ASN A 236 -14.95 7.99 -23.98
C ASN A 236 -13.41 7.92 -23.99
N PHE A 237 -12.88 6.80 -23.52
CA PHE A 237 -11.53 6.70 -22.96
C PHE A 237 -10.51 6.15 -23.95
N GLU A 238 -10.11 6.93 -24.94
CA GLU A 238 -8.93 6.61 -25.75
C GLU A 238 -8.30 7.91 -26.23
N SER A 239 -7.20 8.31 -25.59
CA SER A 239 -5.93 8.68 -26.26
C SER A 239 -5.04 9.65 -25.47
N PHE A 240 -3.74 9.39 -25.65
CA PHE A 240 -2.58 10.29 -25.58
C PHE A 240 -1.66 10.31 -24.35
N GLN A 241 -0.38 10.20 -24.72
CA GLN A 241 0.85 10.11 -23.95
C GLN A 241 1.59 11.46 -23.90
N ASN A 242 2.58 11.48 -22.99
CA ASN A 242 3.86 12.23 -22.97
C ASN A 242 3.92 13.64 -22.33
N GLU A 243 4.42 13.59 -21.08
CA GLU A 243 5.51 14.33 -20.42
C GLU A 243 5.94 15.75 -20.87
N ASN A 244 5.97 16.65 -19.89
CA ASN A 244 7.11 17.51 -19.54
C ASN A 244 6.97 18.00 -18.08
N ILE A 245 7.98 17.77 -17.24
CA ILE A 245 7.99 18.11 -15.79
C ILE A 245 9.02 19.22 -15.55
N GLN A 246 8.62 20.33 -14.94
CA GLN A 246 9.51 21.38 -14.42
C GLN A 246 9.11 21.79 -12.99
N HIS A 247 10.06 22.36 -12.25
CA HIS A 247 10.14 22.53 -10.79
C HIS A 247 8.95 23.21 -10.10
N ILE A 248 8.75 22.83 -8.83
CA ILE A 248 7.65 23.18 -7.91
C ILE A 248 7.82 24.63 -7.40
N ALA A 249 6.80 25.47 -7.59
CA ALA A 249 6.76 26.83 -7.06
C ALA A 249 6.22 26.89 -5.61
N GLU A 250 7.09 26.73 -4.61
CA GLU A 250 6.92 27.34 -3.27
C GLU A 250 8.31 27.68 -2.69
N GLU A 251 9.10 28.50 -3.39
CA GLU A 251 10.25 29.20 -2.81
C GLU A 251 10.45 30.51 -3.59
N ILE A 252 10.53 31.63 -2.88
CA ILE A 252 11.02 32.90 -3.44
C ILE A 252 12.54 32.78 -3.44
N GLU A 253 13.19 32.95 -4.59
CA GLU A 253 14.66 33.00 -4.67
C GLU A 253 15.20 34.26 -3.99
N GLU A 254 16.10 34.08 -3.02
CA GLU A 254 17.42 34.75 -2.83
C GLU A 254 17.82 34.93 -1.34
N PRO A 255 19.13 35.09 -1.01
CA PRO A 255 20.28 34.23 -1.28
C PRO A 255 20.92 33.69 0.02
N GLU A 256 21.94 32.84 -0.14
CA GLU A 256 22.74 32.10 0.84
C GLU A 256 22.93 32.72 2.25
N LYS A 257 22.28 32.11 3.25
CA LYS A 257 22.86 31.65 4.54
C LYS A 257 21.74 31.15 5.48
N TYR A 258 21.86 29.91 5.94
CA TYR A 258 20.87 29.25 6.77
C TYR A 258 21.16 29.47 8.27
N PHE A 259 20.23 30.10 8.99
CA PHE A 259 20.15 30.09 10.45
C PHE A 259 18.76 29.59 10.87
N GLU A 260 18.68 28.48 11.61
CA GLU A 260 17.42 28.01 12.23
C GLU A 260 17.04 28.91 13.42
N GLY A 261 15.76 29.29 13.52
CA GLY A 261 15.18 29.95 14.70
C GLY A 261 14.78 31.42 14.56
N SER A 262 15.01 32.06 13.40
CA SER A 262 14.60 33.45 13.18
C SER A 262 13.13 33.56 12.76
N THR A 263 12.31 34.26 13.54
CA THR A 263 10.93 34.58 13.15
C THR A 263 10.91 35.73 12.15
N ILE A 264 10.57 35.44 10.89
CA ILE A 264 10.31 36.44 9.86
C ILE A 264 8.80 36.75 9.88
N LYS A 265 8.44 38.02 10.11
CA LYS A 265 7.05 38.47 9.92
C LYS A 265 6.83 38.71 8.43
N VAL A 266 6.14 37.77 7.78
CA VAL A 266 5.69 37.92 6.39
C VAL A 266 4.30 38.56 6.40
N SER A 267 4.16 39.73 5.77
CA SER A 267 2.87 40.39 5.53
C SER A 267 2.17 39.68 4.37
N ILE A 268 1.31 38.72 4.67
CA ILE A 268 0.51 38.02 3.66
C ILE A 268 -0.66 38.93 3.31
N ASN A 269 -0.80 39.31 2.04
CA ASN A 269 -2.02 39.96 1.54
C ASN A 269 -3.20 39.01 1.79
N ARG A 270 -3.97 39.31 2.84
CA ARG A 270 -5.14 38.57 3.30
C ARG A 270 -6.30 38.89 2.36
N TYR A 271 -6.22 38.46 1.11
CA TYR A 271 -7.39 38.39 0.25
C TYR A 271 -8.37 37.42 0.92
N GLU A 272 -9.51 37.96 1.38
CA GLU A 272 -10.47 37.26 2.21
C GLU A 272 -10.99 36.00 1.51
N ARG A 273 -10.45 34.84 1.90
CA ARG A 273 -11.09 33.55 1.62
C ARG A 273 -12.42 33.55 2.38
N ASN A 274 -13.53 33.71 1.67
CA ASN A 274 -14.87 33.70 2.25
C ASN A 274 -15.10 32.37 3.01
N SER A 275 -15.07 32.44 4.34
CA SER A 275 -15.19 31.28 5.23
C SER A 275 -16.54 30.57 5.05
N ASN A 276 -17.59 31.31 4.69
CA ASN A 276 -18.90 30.75 4.37
C ASN A 276 -18.89 29.98 3.05
N ALA A 277 -18.23 30.50 2.01
CA ALA A 277 -18.07 29.79 0.74
C ALA A 277 -17.28 28.48 0.94
N ARG A 278 -16.19 28.54 1.70
CA ARG A 278 -15.42 27.36 2.07
C ARG A 278 -16.26 26.32 2.82
N THR A 279 -17.02 26.76 3.82
CA THR A 279 -17.89 25.88 4.62
C THR A 279 -18.98 25.25 3.76
N LYS A 280 -19.61 26.02 2.86
CA LYS A 280 -20.60 25.52 1.91
C LYS A 280 -20.02 24.48 0.96
N CYS A 281 -18.81 24.72 0.43
CA CYS A 281 -18.09 23.76 -0.41
C CYS A 281 -17.86 22.44 0.32
N ILE A 282 -17.32 22.47 1.55
CA ILE A 282 -17.06 21.25 2.33
C ILE A 282 -18.34 20.57 2.78
N ASN A 283 -19.39 21.31 3.13
CA ASN A 283 -20.68 20.71 3.47
C ASN A 283 -21.33 20.01 2.27
N HIS A 284 -21.14 20.56 1.06
CA HIS A 284 -21.69 20.00 -0.16
C HIS A 284 -20.89 18.78 -0.67
N PHE A 285 -19.57 18.89 -0.76
CA PHE A 285 -18.70 17.85 -1.33
C PHE A 285 -18.11 16.88 -0.28
N GLY A 286 -18.21 17.21 1.00
CA GLY A 286 -17.56 16.50 2.08
C GLY A 286 -16.11 16.95 2.32
N ALA A 287 -15.53 16.51 3.44
CA ALA A 287 -14.13 16.75 3.77
C ALA A 287 -13.19 15.69 3.15
N VAL A 288 -13.42 15.40 1.87
CA VAL A 288 -12.73 14.37 1.10
C VAL A 288 -12.02 15.04 -0.07
N CYS A 289 -10.75 14.71 -0.28
CA CYS A 289 -10.00 15.30 -1.39
C CYS A 289 -10.63 14.92 -2.73
N PHE A 290 -10.95 15.92 -3.53
CA PHE A 290 -11.56 15.75 -4.84
C PHE A 290 -10.61 15.13 -5.87
N VAL A 291 -9.30 15.23 -5.63
CA VAL A 291 -8.26 14.64 -6.47
C VAL A 291 -8.04 13.18 -6.10
N CYS A 292 -7.56 12.88 -4.89
CA CYS A 292 -7.14 11.53 -4.51
C CYS A 292 -8.11 10.76 -3.61
N GLY A 293 -9.27 11.34 -3.27
CA GLY A 293 -10.26 10.70 -2.39
C GLY A 293 -9.84 10.61 -0.92
N PHE A 294 -8.71 11.20 -0.52
CA PHE A 294 -8.23 11.12 0.86
C PHE A 294 -9.14 11.88 1.84
N ASN A 295 -9.54 11.22 2.93
CA ASN A 295 -10.31 11.82 4.03
C ASN A 295 -9.51 11.77 5.33
N PHE A 296 -9.14 12.95 5.84
CA PHE A 296 -8.37 13.08 7.08
C PHE A 296 -9.11 12.56 8.31
N THR A 297 -10.42 12.78 8.40
CA THR A 297 -11.22 12.38 9.56
C THR A 297 -11.47 10.88 9.65
N GLU A 298 -11.37 10.18 8.52
CA GLU A 298 -11.45 8.71 8.47
C GLU A 298 -10.10 8.05 8.75
N HIS A 299 -8.99 8.70 8.40
CA HIS A 299 -7.65 8.12 8.50
C HIS A 299 -6.93 8.47 9.82
N TYR A 300 -7.19 9.64 10.39
CA TYR A 300 -6.51 10.14 11.58
C TYR A 300 -7.48 10.44 12.72
N LYS A 301 -7.12 10.00 13.94
CA LYS A 301 -7.87 10.36 15.16
C LYS A 301 -7.67 11.84 15.48
N ASN A 302 -8.72 12.50 15.97
CA ASN A 302 -8.71 13.89 16.44
C ASN A 302 -8.40 14.96 15.39
N VAL A 303 -8.44 14.64 14.10
CA VAL A 303 -8.35 15.63 13.01
C VAL A 303 -9.75 16.14 12.67
N LYS A 304 -9.89 17.46 12.52
CA LYS A 304 -11.17 18.08 12.17
C LYS A 304 -11.38 18.14 10.66
N LYS A 305 -12.64 18.20 10.23
CA LYS A 305 -13.04 18.26 8.80
C LYS A 305 -12.46 19.50 8.10
N GLU A 306 -12.22 20.56 8.85
CA GLU A 306 -11.68 21.82 8.39
C GLU A 306 -10.19 21.75 8.03
N TYR A 307 -9.51 20.63 8.27
CA TYR A 307 -8.10 20.46 7.88
C TYR A 307 -7.92 20.36 6.36
N ILE A 308 -8.95 19.93 5.62
CA ILE A 308 -8.88 19.86 4.16
C ILE A 308 -8.81 21.27 3.55
N GLN A 309 -7.96 21.48 2.55
CA GLN A 309 -7.86 22.76 1.86
C GLN A 309 -8.99 22.86 0.82
N VAL A 310 -9.35 24.08 0.40
CA VAL A 310 -10.33 24.30 -0.68
C VAL A 310 -9.63 25.06 -1.79
N HIS A 311 -9.58 24.43 -2.96
CA HIS A 311 -8.95 24.93 -4.17
C HIS A 311 -9.99 25.60 -5.08
N HIS A 312 -9.59 26.69 -5.75
CA HIS A 312 -10.42 27.34 -6.78
C HIS A 312 -10.10 26.74 -8.14
N ILE A 313 -11.10 26.17 -8.81
CA ILE A 313 -10.91 25.52 -10.12
C ILE A 313 -10.44 26.53 -11.19
N LYS A 314 -10.82 27.80 -11.07
CA LYS A 314 -10.36 28.87 -11.96
C LYS A 314 -9.24 29.67 -11.26
N PRO A 315 -8.01 29.72 -11.83
CA PRO A 315 -6.92 30.50 -11.25
C PRO A 315 -7.23 32.01 -11.33
N PHE A 316 -6.87 32.74 -10.28
CA PHE A 316 -7.17 34.17 -10.09
C PHE A 316 -6.28 35.11 -10.92
N SER A 317 -5.26 34.62 -11.63
CA SER A 317 -4.30 35.44 -12.39
C SER A 317 -4.91 36.20 -13.59
N LYS A 318 -6.23 36.09 -13.83
CA LYS A 318 -6.94 36.79 -14.92
C LYS A 318 -8.23 37.52 -14.51
N ILE A 319 -8.51 37.70 -13.22
CA ILE A 319 -9.76 38.35 -12.77
C ILE A 319 -9.42 39.67 -12.08
N SER A 320 -9.50 40.78 -12.84
CA SER A 320 -9.30 42.15 -12.35
C SER A 320 -10.56 42.78 -11.72
N GLU A 321 -11.66 42.02 -11.60
CA GLU A 321 -12.95 42.52 -11.10
C GLU A 321 -13.50 41.64 -9.98
N ALA A 322 -14.18 42.24 -9.00
CA ALA A 322 -14.78 41.51 -7.89
C ALA A 322 -15.79 40.46 -8.40
N TYR A 323 -15.44 39.18 -8.25
CA TYR A 323 -16.29 38.05 -8.66
C TYR A 323 -16.98 37.41 -7.46
N GLN A 324 -18.28 37.12 -7.60
CA GLN A 324 -19.02 36.35 -6.60
C GLN A 324 -18.71 34.86 -6.75
N VAL A 325 -17.91 34.31 -5.84
CA VAL A 325 -17.57 32.88 -5.79
C VAL A 325 -18.81 32.01 -5.58
N ASP A 326 -19.05 31.05 -6.47
CA ASP A 326 -20.03 29.97 -6.29
C ASP A 326 -19.33 28.79 -5.59
N PRO A 327 -19.68 28.46 -4.33
CA PRO A 327 -19.04 27.40 -3.56
C PRO A 327 -19.14 26.00 -4.18
N ILE A 328 -20.09 25.79 -5.09
CA ILE A 328 -20.36 24.51 -5.74
C ILE A 328 -19.73 24.48 -7.13
N LYS A 329 -19.74 25.59 -7.87
CA LYS A 329 -19.15 25.59 -9.22
C LYS A 329 -17.65 25.85 -9.23
N ASP A 330 -17.17 26.71 -8.34
CA ASP A 330 -15.81 27.24 -8.46
C ASP A 330 -14.81 26.62 -7.47
N LEU A 331 -15.29 25.89 -6.46
CA LEU A 331 -14.46 25.39 -5.36
C LEU A 331 -14.47 23.87 -5.25
N ARG A 332 -13.32 23.28 -4.91
CA ARG A 332 -13.21 21.85 -4.58
C ARG A 332 -12.32 21.60 -3.37
N PRO A 333 -12.68 20.68 -2.45
CA PRO A 333 -11.77 20.27 -1.38
C PRO A 333 -10.54 19.53 -1.94
N ALA A 334 -9.34 19.87 -1.49
CA ALA A 334 -8.09 19.21 -1.86
C ALA A 334 -7.25 18.93 -0.61
N CYS A 335 -6.58 17.77 -0.53
CA CYS A 335 -5.60 17.54 0.52
C CYS A 335 -4.34 18.38 0.26
N PRO A 336 -3.51 18.67 1.28
CA PRO A 336 -2.31 19.48 1.11
C PRO A 336 -1.38 18.97 0.00
N ASN A 337 -1.23 17.64 -0.14
CA ASN A 337 -0.38 17.05 -1.17
C ASN A 337 -0.93 17.31 -2.58
N CYS A 338 -2.22 17.06 -2.82
CA CYS A 338 -2.82 17.30 -4.12
C CYS A 338 -2.92 18.79 -4.43
N HIS A 339 -3.18 19.62 -3.42
CA HIS A 339 -3.18 21.08 -3.58
C HIS A 339 -1.81 21.59 -4.00
N ALA A 340 -0.73 21.09 -3.40
CA ALA A 340 0.64 21.40 -3.82
C ALA A 340 0.89 20.94 -5.26
N VAL A 341 0.48 19.73 -5.65
CA VAL A 341 0.63 19.24 -7.03
C VAL A 341 -0.13 20.11 -8.04
N ILE A 342 -1.36 20.54 -7.72
CA ILE A 342 -2.14 21.45 -8.57
C ILE A 342 -1.34 22.73 -8.88
N HIS A 343 -0.68 23.28 -7.88
CA HIS A 343 0.10 24.52 -8.00
C HIS A 343 1.58 24.29 -8.39
N MET A 344 1.97 23.10 -8.82
CA MET A 344 3.34 22.83 -9.29
C MET A 344 3.72 23.60 -10.56
N VAL A 345 2.73 24.05 -11.35
CA VAL A 345 2.91 24.80 -12.61
C VAL A 345 2.08 26.08 -12.62
N ASP A 346 2.43 27.03 -13.48
CA ASP A 346 1.63 28.23 -13.78
C ASP A 346 1.42 28.36 -15.29
N PRO A 347 0.18 28.31 -15.82
CA PRO A 347 -1.09 28.19 -15.09
C PRO A 347 -1.22 26.84 -14.36
N ALA A 348 -1.78 26.89 -13.15
CA ALA A 348 -2.02 25.72 -12.30
C ALA A 348 -2.71 24.57 -13.05
N TYR A 349 -2.32 23.33 -12.76
CA TYR A 349 -2.99 22.16 -13.31
C TYR A 349 -4.46 22.17 -12.92
N THR A 350 -5.31 21.79 -13.86
CA THR A 350 -6.69 21.45 -13.56
C THR A 350 -6.74 20.24 -12.64
N ILE A 351 -7.81 20.13 -11.85
CA ILE A 351 -8.06 18.96 -11.01
C ILE A 351 -8.04 17.67 -11.84
N ASP A 352 -8.59 17.70 -13.05
CA ASP A 352 -8.63 16.55 -13.96
C ASP A 352 -7.22 16.12 -14.41
N GLU A 353 -6.31 17.06 -14.65
CA GLU A 353 -4.91 16.77 -14.97
C GLU A 353 -4.21 16.10 -13.80
N VAL A 354 -4.38 16.61 -12.57
CA VAL A 354 -3.75 16.02 -11.39
C VAL A 354 -4.34 14.65 -11.05
N ILE A 355 -5.64 14.44 -11.26
CA ILE A 355 -6.27 13.13 -11.10
C ILE A 355 -5.60 12.10 -12.03
N LYS A 356 -5.31 12.47 -13.28
CA LYS A 356 -4.62 11.59 -14.24
C LYS A 356 -3.18 11.25 -13.84
N MET A 357 -2.56 12.04 -12.96
CA MET A 357 -1.21 11.78 -12.45
C MET A 357 -1.19 10.79 -11.28
N LEU A 358 -2.34 10.44 -10.72
CA LEU A 358 -2.44 9.46 -9.64
C LEU A 358 -2.10 8.06 -10.16
N LYS A 359 -1.21 7.36 -9.46
CA LYS A 359 -0.76 6.00 -9.79
C LYS A 359 -1.68 4.94 -9.22
#